data_AF-A0A3D2DPR4-F1
#
_entry.id   AF-A0A3D2DPR4-F1
#
_cell.length_a   1.000
_cell.length_b   1.000
_cell.length_c   1.000
_cell.angle_alpha   90.00
_cell.angle_beta   90.00
_cell.angle_gamma   90.00
#
_symmetry.space_group_name_H-M   'P 1'
#
loop_
_entity.id
_entity.type
_entity.pdbx_description
1 polymer ?
#
loop_
_entity_poly.entity_id
_entity_poly.type
_entity_poly.pdbx_seq_one_letter_code
_entity_poly.pdbx_strand_id
1 'polypeptide(L)' 'MAKSCCNKACIVQGGKYRFSVLTPFMMRMEYSETGVFEDLQTQTVLNREFPVPEYSVTQSDDR' A
#
# COMPACT_ATOMS: atom_id res chain seq x y z
N MET A 1 -15.25 9.51 6.06
CA MET A 1 -14.34 8.72 5.19
C MET A 1 -12.93 8.89 5.74
N ALA A 2 -12.29 7.80 6.17
CA ALA A 2 -10.91 7.90 6.68
C ALA A 2 -9.98 8.24 5.51
N LYS A 3 -9.23 9.33 5.63
CA LYS A 3 -8.20 9.70 4.66
C LYS A 3 -7.01 8.78 4.88
N SER A 4 -6.64 7.98 3.89
CA SER A 4 -5.42 7.16 3.95
C SER A 4 -4.23 8.01 4.38
N CYS A 5 -3.54 7.59 5.44
CA CYS A 5 -2.34 8.27 5.95
C CYS A 5 -1.04 7.81 5.24
N CYS A 6 -1.17 7.06 4.15
CA CYS A 6 -0.03 6.66 3.31
C CYS A 6 0.12 7.62 2.12
N ASN A 7 1.35 7.95 1.76
CA ASN A 7 1.63 8.71 0.55
C ASN A 7 1.13 7.93 -0.68
N LYS A 8 0.34 8.56 -1.55
CA LYS A 8 -0.19 7.91 -2.77
C LYS A 8 0.91 7.39 -3.68
N ALA A 9 2.07 8.05 -3.69
CA ALA A 9 3.24 7.62 -4.46
C ALA A 9 3.91 6.36 -3.90
N CYS A 10 3.47 5.84 -2.75
CA CYS A 10 3.91 4.57 -2.18
C CYS A 10 2.94 3.42 -2.47
N ILE A 11 1.81 3.68 -3.13
CA ILE A 11 0.73 2.70 -3.32
C ILE A 11 0.83 2.06 -4.70
N VAL A 12 0.87 0.73 -4.73
CA VAL A 12 0.71 -0.10 -5.93
C VAL A 12 -0.54 -0.93 -5.76
N GLN A 13 -1.56 -0.72 -6.61
CA GLN A 13 -2.89 -1.29 -6.41
C GLN A 13 -3.44 -1.89 -7.70
N GLY A 14 -4.07 -3.06 -7.58
CA GLY A 14 -4.91 -3.66 -8.61
C GLY A 14 -6.36 -3.79 -8.15
N GLY A 15 -7.19 -4.54 -8.89
CA GLY A 15 -8.62 -4.66 -8.58
C GLY A 15 -8.92 -5.30 -7.21
N LYS A 16 -8.05 -6.21 -6.75
CA LYS A 16 -8.24 -6.96 -5.49
C LYS A 16 -7.08 -6.88 -4.52
N TYR A 17 -6.02 -6.15 -4.86
CA TYR A 17 -4.82 -6.07 -4.03
C TYR A 17 -4.32 -4.65 -3.90
N ARG A 18 -3.70 -4.35 -2.75
CA ARG A 18 -3.00 -3.08 -2.50
C ARG A 18 -1.69 -3.37 -1.76
N PHE A 19 -0.60 -2.89 -2.34
CA PHE A 19 0.71 -2.82 -1.71
C PHE A 19 1.00 -1.37 -1.32
N SER A 20 1.53 -1.17 -0.12
CA SER A 20 2.05 0.13 0.32
C SER A 20 3.51 -0.02 0.71
N VAL A 21 4.41 0.60 -0.06
CA VAL A 21 5.85 0.59 0.17
C VAL A 21 6.21 1.69 1.16
N LEU A 22 6.45 1.32 2.43
CA LEU A 22 6.60 2.30 3.51
C LEU A 22 8.06 2.71 3.70
N THR A 23 8.98 1.75 3.60
CA THR A 23 10.44 1.96 3.66
C THR A 23 11.13 0.89 2.79
N PRO A 24 12.46 0.97 2.56
CA PRO A 24 13.19 -0.10 1.88
C PRO A 24 13.09 -1.48 2.56
N PHE A 25 12.67 -1.53 3.82
CA PHE A 25 12.58 -2.77 4.62
C PHE A 25 11.16 -3.06 5.13
N MET A 26 10.15 -2.27 4.72
CA MET A 26 8.78 -2.42 5.22
C MET A 26 7.76 -2.17 4.12
N MET A 27 6.89 -3.16 3.93
CA MET A 27 5.75 -3.10 3.02
C MET A 27 4.50 -3.60 3.72
N ARG A 28 3.35 -3.00 3.40
CA ARG A 28 2.03 -3.54 3.73
C ARG A 28 1.42 -4.18 2.50
N MET A 29 0.80 -5.34 2.68
CA MET A 29 0.07 -6.06 1.64
C MET A 29 -1.38 -6.25 2.10
N GLU A 30 -2.32 -5.96 1.22
CA GLU A 30 -3.75 -6.10 1.48
C GLU A 30 -4.42 -6.79 0.30
N TYR A 31 -5.35 -7.70 0.61
CA TYR A 31 -6.25 -8.32 -0.34
C TYR A 31 -7.69 -7.98 0.01
N SER A 32 -8.50 -7.71 -0.99
CA SER A 32 -9.93 -7.45 -0.84
C SER A 32 -10.69 -7.99 -2.05
N GLU A 33 -11.63 -8.90 -1.80
CA GLU A 33 -12.48 -9.46 -2.86
C GLU A 33 -13.33 -8.38 -3.54
N THR A 34 -13.69 -7.34 -2.79
CA THR A 34 -14.55 -6.22 -3.24
C THR A 34 -13.76 -4.98 -3.67
N GLY A 35 -12.42 -5.02 -3.59
CA GLY A 35 -11.56 -3.86 -3.88
C GLY A 35 -11.63 -2.73 -2.84
N VAL A 36 -12.25 -2.98 -1.68
CA VAL A 36 -12.31 -2.04 -0.55
C VAL A 36 -11.16 -2.34 0.40
N PHE A 37 -10.30 -1.36 0.65
CA PHE A 37 -9.10 -1.52 1.48
C PHE A 37 -9.18 -0.74 2.79
N GLU A 38 -8.41 -1.17 3.80
CA GLU A 38 -8.46 -0.62 5.15
C GLU A 38 -7.45 0.52 5.33
N ASP A 39 -7.94 1.75 5.45
CA ASP A 39 -7.12 2.95 5.67
C ASP A 39 -6.92 3.28 7.17
N LEU A 40 -7.55 2.52 8.06
CA LEU A 40 -7.41 2.68 9.50
C LEU A 40 -5.99 2.30 9.98
N GLN A 41 -5.61 2.87 11.12
CA GLN A 41 -4.31 2.62 11.76
C GLN A 41 -4.22 1.14 12.16
N THR A 42 -3.04 0.54 11.99
CA THR A 42 -2.75 -0.77 12.58
C THR A 42 -2.21 -0.58 13.99
N GLN A 43 -2.32 -1.62 14.84
CA GLN A 43 -1.86 -1.53 16.24
C GLN A 43 -0.36 -1.19 16.37
N THR A 44 0.46 -1.48 15.36
CA THR A 44 1.92 -1.32 15.42
C THR A 44 2.44 -0.07 14.70
N VAL A 45 1.66 0.53 13.78
CA VAL A 45 2.11 1.68 12.98
C VAL A 45 1.04 2.76 12.96
N LEU A 46 1.28 3.81 13.76
CA LEU A 46 0.36 4.92 13.93
C LEU A 46 0.50 5.99 12.84
N ASN A 47 1.71 6.19 12.28
CA ASN A 47 1.99 7.14 11.21
C ASN A 47 2.61 6.42 9.99
N ARG A 48 2.08 6.69 8.79
CA ARG A 48 2.50 6.09 7.52
C ARG A 48 2.95 7.14 6.49
N GLU A 49 3.15 8.37 6.93
CA GLU A 49 3.69 9.46 6.11
C GLU A 49 5.23 9.41 6.12
N PHE A 50 5.78 8.35 5.53
CA PHE A 50 7.21 8.21 5.30
C PHE A 50 7.61 8.88 3.98
N PRO A 51 8.89 9.28 3.82
CA PRO A 51 9.43 9.62 2.51
C PRO A 51 9.22 8.47 1.52
N VAL A 52 8.94 8.79 0.26
CA VAL A 52 8.76 7.77 -0.78
C VAL A 52 10.11 7.09 -1.00
N PRO A 53 10.22 5.76 -0.77
CA PRO A 53 11.46 5.04 -1.06
C PRO A 53 11.65 4.92 -2.58
N GLU A 54 12.87 4.69 -3.03
CA GLU A 54 13.11 4.26 -4.41
C GLU A 54 12.64 2.81 -4.58
N TYR A 55 11.73 2.59 -5.53
CA TYR A 55 11.28 1.25 -5.92
C TYR A 55 10.85 1.27 -7.39
N SER A 56 10.77 0.08 -7.99
CA SER A 56 10.23 -0.10 -9.35
C SER A 56 9.04 -1.07 -9.31
N VAL A 57 8.14 -0.93 -10.28
CA VAL A 57 6.97 -1.79 -10.44
C VAL A 57 7.09 -2.50 -11.77
N THR A 58 7.15 -3.83 -11.73
CA THR A 58 7.06 -4.68 -12.91
C THR A 58 5.75 -5.46 -12.83
N GLN A 59 4.86 -5.27 -13.79
CA GLN A 59 3.68 -6.11 -13.97
C GLN A 59 3.91 -6.98 -15.21
N SER A 60 3.85 -8.29 -15.01
CA SER A 60 3.87 -9.26 -16.09
C SER A 60 2.45 -9.77 -16.28
N ASP A 61 1.97 -9.81 -17.52
CA ASP A 61 0.84 -10.63 -17.88
C ASP A 61 1.33 -12.09 -17.85
N ASP A 62 1.17 -12.78 -16.73
CA ASP A 62 1.30 -14.24 -16.70
C ASP A 62 0.13 -14.81 -17.52
N ARG A 63 0.40 -15.02 -18.80
CA ARG A 63 -0.33 -15.92 -19.69
C ARG A 63 0.44 -17.21 -19.87
#